data_AF-E6QMV5-F1
#
_entry.id   AF-E6QMV5-F1
#
_cell.length_a   1.000
_cell.length_b   1.000
_cell.length_c   1.000
_cell.angle_alpha   90.00
_cell.angle_beta   90.00
_cell.angle_gamma   90.00
#
_symmetry.space_group_name_H-M   'P 1'
#
loop_
_entity.id
_entity.type
_entity.pdbx_description
1 polymer ?
#
loop_
_entity_poly.entity_id
_entity_poly.type
_entity_poly.pdbx_seq_one_letter_code
_entity_poly.pdbx_strand_id
1 'polypeptide(L)'
;MLGYSENYSALSRPRLIAGVGMQAIAFIWPLAVIVAIEVDSRAVQILAIVIAGLAHGILAWAYKADPEIFAVYRAYTDMGDLYQPWPRANLVRQRRPVGYGRNLRC
;
A
#
# COMPACT_ATOMS: atom_id res chain seq x y z
N MET A 1 -1.27 20.89 30.34
CA MET A 1 0.01 20.25 29.96
C MET A 1 -0.21 19.52 28.65
N LEU A 2 0.38 20.00 27.56
CA LEU A 2 0.31 19.34 26.25
C LEU A 2 1.32 18.19 26.28
N GLY A 3 0.85 16.96 26.40
CA GLY A 3 1.70 15.77 26.34
C GLY A 3 2.31 15.67 24.95
N TYR A 4 3.62 15.90 24.84
CA TYR A 4 4.37 15.54 23.65
C TYR A 4 4.32 14.01 23.52
N SER A 5 3.53 13.50 22.58
CA SER A 5 3.67 12.10 22.17
C SER A 5 5.03 11.96 21.51
N GLU A 6 5.97 11.23 22.12
CA GLU A 6 7.22 10.87 21.49
C GLU A 6 6.92 9.96 20.28
N ASN A 7 6.78 10.58 19.10
CA ASN A 7 6.64 9.86 17.85
C ASN A 7 8.01 9.30 17.47
N TYR A 8 8.26 8.05 17.83
CA TYR A 8 9.45 7.35 17.38
C TYR A 8 9.34 7.07 15.88
N SER A 9 10.16 7.76 15.07
CA SER A 9 10.19 7.58 13.61
C SER A 9 10.51 6.17 13.14
N ALA A 10 10.98 5.29 14.03
CA ALA A 10 11.16 3.86 13.76
C ALA A 10 9.82 3.08 13.75
N LEU A 11 8.85 3.51 14.55
CA LEU A 11 7.50 2.93 14.61
C LEU A 11 6.59 3.43 13.48
N SER A 12 6.93 4.57 12.87
CA SER A 12 6.19 5.12 11.72
C SER A 12 6.60 4.49 10.39
N ARG A 13 7.64 3.65 10.36
CA ARG A 13 8.03 2.94 9.14
C ARG A 13 7.20 1.68 8.97
N PRO A 14 6.77 1.35 7.75
CA PRO A 14 5.94 0.19 7.51
C PRO A 14 6.79 -1.07 7.72
N ARG A 15 6.22 -2.09 8.39
CA ARG A 15 6.91 -3.36 8.59
C ARG A 15 6.93 -4.13 7.27
N LEU A 16 8.13 -4.24 6.70
CA LEU A 16 8.38 -5.04 5.50
C LEU A 16 8.85 -6.45 5.90
N ILE A 17 8.34 -7.47 5.22
CA ILE A 17 8.81 -8.86 5.32
C ILE A 17 9.40 -9.22 3.96
N ALA A 18 10.62 -9.75 3.94
CA ALA A 18 11.36 -10.01 2.70
C ALA A 18 11.43 -8.79 1.74
N GLY A 19 11.44 -7.56 2.28
CA GLY A 19 11.50 -6.33 1.48
C GLY A 19 10.16 -5.85 0.92
N VAL A 20 9.04 -6.51 1.26
CA VAL A 20 7.69 -6.17 0.78
C VAL A 20 6.72 -6.05 1.95
N GLY A 21 5.73 -5.16 1.86
CA GLY A 21 4.69 -5.04 2.89
C GLY A 21 3.81 -6.32 2.98
N MET A 22 3.33 -6.63 4.19
CA MET A 22 2.50 -7.83 4.43
C MET A 22 1.27 -7.93 3.54
N GLN A 23 0.66 -6.80 3.21
CA GLN A 23 -0.52 -6.74 2.35
C GLN A 23 -0.23 -7.31 0.96
N ALA A 24 0.92 -6.96 0.40
CA ALA A 24 1.34 -7.44 -0.92
C ALA A 24 1.71 -8.93 -0.93
N ILE A 25 2.36 -9.42 0.12
CA ILE A 25 2.63 -10.85 0.30
C ILE A 25 1.33 -11.66 0.35
N ALA A 26 0.33 -11.14 1.08
CA ALA A 26 -0.98 -11.77 1.22
C ALA A 26 -1.79 -11.83 -0.09
N PHE A 27 -1.47 -11.02 -1.10
CA PHE A 27 -2.08 -11.14 -2.43
C PHE A 27 -1.37 -12.15 -3.32
N ILE A 28 -0.03 -12.09 -3.39
CA ILE A 28 0.73 -12.84 -4.41
C ILE A 28 0.81 -14.33 -4.07
N TRP A 29 1.24 -14.66 -2.85
CA TRP A 29 1.58 -16.04 -2.51
C TRP A 29 0.35 -16.95 -2.34
N PRO A 30 -0.75 -16.52 -1.69
CA PRO A 30 -1.93 -17.37 -1.60
C PRO A 30 -2.51 -17.75 -2.97
N LEU A 31 -2.57 -16.81 -3.92
CA LEU A 31 -3.02 -17.10 -5.28
C LEU A 31 -2.09 -18.10 -5.99
N ALA A 32 -0.78 -17.93 -5.85
CA ALA A 32 0.20 -18.85 -6.42
C ALA A 32 0.06 -20.27 -5.83
N VAL A 33 -0.16 -20.38 -4.52
CA VAL A 33 -0.36 -21.65 -3.82
C VAL A 33 -1.67 -22.32 -4.26
N ILE A 34 -2.76 -21.57 -4.38
CA ILE A 34 -4.04 -22.09 -4.88
C ILE A 34 -3.83 -22.70 -6.28
N VAL A 35 -3.20 -21.97 -7.21
CA VAL A 35 -2.93 -22.49 -8.56
C VAL A 35 -2.00 -23.71 -8.52
N ALA A 36 -1.01 -23.73 -7.64
CA ALA A 36 -0.08 -24.84 -7.50
C ALA A 36 -0.74 -26.12 -6.96
N ILE A 37 -1.80 -26.00 -6.16
CA ILE A 37 -2.52 -27.15 -5.58
C ILE A 37 -3.63 -27.64 -6.52
N GLU A 38 -4.39 -26.73 -7.12
CA GLU A 38 -5.59 -27.08 -7.90
C GLU A 38 -5.28 -27.57 -9.32
N VAL A 39 -4.08 -27.31 -9.83
CA VAL A 39 -3.71 -27.67 -11.21
C VAL A 39 -2.78 -28.88 -11.24
N ASP A 40 -3.22 -29.98 -11.86
CA ASP A 40 -2.44 -31.22 -11.99
C ASP A 40 -1.22 -31.14 -12.93
N SER A 41 -1.09 -30.05 -13.70
CA SER A 41 0.04 -29.86 -14.60
C SER A 41 1.25 -29.29 -13.88
N ARG A 42 2.30 -30.10 -13.74
CA ARG A 42 3.61 -29.68 -13.19
C ARG A 42 4.17 -28.42 -13.86
N ALA A 43 3.98 -28.28 -15.17
CA ALA A 43 4.45 -27.10 -15.90
C ALA A 43 3.71 -25.83 -15.43
N VAL A 44 2.40 -25.92 -15.21
CA VAL A 44 1.60 -24.79 -14.71
C VAL A 44 1.94 -24.47 -13.26
N GLN A 45 2.17 -25.48 -12.42
CA GLN A 45 2.60 -25.28 -11.03
C GLN A 45 3.93 -24.52 -10.96
N ILE A 46 4.94 -24.95 -11.74
CA ILE A 46 6.24 -24.28 -11.82
C ILE A 46 6.06 -22.85 -12.34
N LEU A 47 5.27 -22.67 -13.41
CA LEU A 47 5.02 -21.36 -13.99
C LEU A 47 4.36 -20.42 -12.97
N ALA A 48 3.40 -20.89 -12.18
CA ALA A 48 2.74 -20.10 -11.14
C ALA A 48 3.73 -19.60 -10.08
N ILE A 49 4.64 -20.48 -9.63
CA ILE A 49 5.70 -20.11 -8.67
C ILE A 49 6.67 -19.10 -9.29
N VAL A 50 7.07 -19.30 -10.55
CA VAL A 50 7.97 -18.36 -11.26
C VAL A 50 7.32 -16.98 -11.39
N ILE A 51 6.06 -16.92 -11.83
CA ILE A 51 5.31 -15.66 -11.95
C ILE A 51 5.18 -14.97 -10.59
N ALA A 52 4.85 -15.71 -9.53
CA ALA A 52 4.75 -15.17 -8.18
C ALA A 52 6.09 -14.63 -7.67
N GLY A 53 7.19 -15.35 -7.93
CA GLY A 53 8.54 -14.91 -7.59
C GLY A 53 8.95 -13.64 -8.34
N LEU A 54 8.65 -13.55 -9.64
CA LEU A 54 8.89 -12.35 -10.44
C LEU A 54 8.07 -11.16 -9.92
N ALA A 55 6.78 -11.36 -9.67
CA ALA A 55 5.92 -10.33 -9.09
C ALA A 55 6.46 -9.86 -7.73
N HIS A 56 6.87 -10.79 -6.86
CA HIS A 56 7.46 -10.45 -5.57
C HIS A 56 8.76 -9.65 -5.73
N GLY A 57 9.63 -10.01 -6.67
CA GLY A 57 10.85 -9.27 -6.96
C GLY A 57 10.59 -7.84 -7.45
N ILE A 58 9.60 -7.66 -8.32
CA ILE A 58 9.16 -6.33 -8.79
C ILE A 58 8.64 -5.50 -7.62
N LEU A 59 7.82 -6.09 -6.75
CA LEU A 59 7.34 -5.38 -5.56
C LEU A 59 8.46 -5.06 -4.59
N ALA A 60 9.39 -5.98 -4.33
CA ALA A 60 10.54 -5.72 -3.46
C ALA A 60 11.39 -4.56 -3.98
N TRP A 61 11.56 -4.48 -5.31
CA TRP A 61 12.22 -3.33 -5.94
C TRP A 61 11.41 -2.03 -5.74
N ALA A 62 10.09 -2.06 -5.93
CA ALA A 62 9.23 -0.89 -5.72
C ALA A 62 9.25 -0.40 -4.25
N TYR A 63 9.15 -1.32 -3.28
CA TYR A 63 9.22 -1.01 -1.85
C TYR A 63 10.59 -0.50 -1.41
N LYS A 64 11.67 -0.87 -2.12
CA LYS A 64 13.00 -0.29 -1.89
C LYS A 64 13.05 1.18 -2.32
N ALA A 65 12.32 1.56 -3.36
CA ALA A 65 12.23 2.95 -3.80
C ALA A 65 11.33 3.77 -2.87
N ASP A 66 10.16 3.24 -2.51
CA ASP A 66 9.23 3.87 -1.57
C ASP A 66 8.50 2.81 -0.72
N PRO A 67 8.81 2.71 0.59
CA PRO A 67 8.17 1.76 1.50
C PRO A 67 6.65 1.99 1.67
N GLU A 68 6.16 3.21 1.41
CA GLU A 68 4.77 3.62 1.63
C GLU A 68 3.93 3.57 0.34
N ILE A 69 4.50 3.12 -0.78
CA ILE A 69 3.86 3.17 -2.11
C ILE A 69 2.45 2.53 -2.13
N PHE A 70 2.27 1.41 -1.42
CA PHE A 70 0.97 0.73 -1.35
C PHE A 70 -0.01 1.40 -0.39
N ALA A 71 0.49 2.03 0.68
CA ALA A 71 -0.36 2.79 1.59
C ALA A 71 -0.93 4.04 0.87
N VAL A 72 -0.08 4.73 0.11
CA VAL A 72 -0.49 5.84 -0.76
C VAL A 72 -1.47 5.35 -1.82
N TYR A 73 -1.13 4.28 -2.55
CA TYR A 73 -2.03 3.71 -3.56
C TYR A 73 -3.40 3.39 -2.97
N ARG A 74 -3.45 2.68 -1.83
CA ARG A 74 -4.71 2.34 -1.15
C ARG A 74 -5.49 3.58 -0.73
N ALA A 75 -4.82 4.58 -0.16
CA ALA A 75 -5.48 5.83 0.20
C ALA A 75 -6.11 6.50 -1.03
N TYR A 76 -5.44 6.47 -2.19
CA TYR A 76 -6.02 6.94 -3.45
C TYR A 76 -7.16 6.06 -3.95
N THR A 77 -7.10 4.74 -3.79
CA THR A 77 -8.20 3.84 -4.16
C THR A 77 -9.43 4.10 -3.30
N ASP A 78 -9.26 4.21 -1.98
CA ASP A 78 -10.35 4.53 -1.03
C ASP A 78 -10.93 5.93 -1.30
N MET A 79 -10.07 6.88 -1.67
CA MET A 79 -10.51 8.21 -2.09
C MET A 79 -11.03 8.25 -3.53
N GLY A 80 -10.85 7.22 -4.35
CA GLY A 80 -11.24 7.20 -5.76
C GLY A 80 -12.74 7.40 -5.94
N ASP A 81 -13.53 6.79 -5.05
CA ASP A 81 -14.99 6.93 -5.02
C ASP A 81 -15.45 8.28 -4.45
N LEU A 82 -14.60 8.92 -3.65
CA LEU A 82 -14.84 10.24 -3.07
C LEU A 82 -14.26 11.38 -3.92
N TYR A 83 -13.37 11.06 -4.87
CA TYR A 83 -12.66 12.01 -5.69
C TYR A 83 -13.63 12.57 -6.72
N GLN A 84 -14.17 13.73 -6.42
CA GLN A 84 -14.96 14.49 -7.36
C GLN A 84 -14.08 15.55 -8.00
N PRO A 85 -13.73 15.42 -9.31
CA PRO A 85 -12.88 16.39 -9.99
C PRO A 85 -13.58 17.75 -10.18
N TRP A 86 -14.91 17.76 -10.05
CA TRP A 86 -15.74 18.95 -10.26
C TRP A 86 -16.01 19.65 -8.93
N PRO A 87 -15.75 20.95 -8.81
CA PRO A 87 -16.15 21.71 -7.63
C PRO A 87 -17.68 21.76 -7.54
N ARG A 88 -18.28 21.12 -6.52
CA ARG A 88 -19.70 21.32 -6.16
C ARG A 88 -19.92 22.78 -5.75
N ALA A 89 -21.04 23.38 -6.19
CA ALA A 89 -21.41 24.77 -5.87
C ALA A 89 -21.55 25.04 -4.36
N ASN A 90 -21.78 23.99 -3.56
CA ASN A 90 -21.95 23.98 -2.11
C ASN A 90 -20.71 23.48 -1.34
N LEU A 91 -19.55 23.32 -2.00
CA LEU A 91 -18.29 23.13 -1.28
C LEU A 91 -17.90 24.41 -0.54
N VAL A 92 -17.74 24.30 0.78
CA VAL A 92 -17.17 25.39 1.59
C VAL A 92 -15.71 25.57 1.16
N ARG A 93 -15.45 26.57 0.31
CA ARG A 93 -14.10 26.95 -0.11
C ARG A 93 -13.21 27.13 1.13
N GLN A 94 -11.99 26.57 1.06
CA GLN A 94 -10.87 26.87 1.96
C GLN A 94 -11.01 26.49 3.45
N ARG A 95 -12.00 25.69 3.87
CA ARG A 95 -11.97 25.13 5.23
C ARG A 95 -11.13 23.87 5.27
N ARG A 96 -9.87 24.00 5.71
CA ARG A 96 -9.09 22.86 6.19
C ARG A 96 -9.79 22.26 7.43
N PRO A 97 -9.76 20.93 7.60
CA PRO A 97 -10.22 20.30 8.84
C PRO A 97 -9.50 20.88 10.05
N VAL A 98 -10.23 21.09 11.14
CA VAL A 98 -9.67 21.59 12.40
C VAL A 98 -8.59 20.61 12.89
N GLY A 99 -7.33 21.06 12.97
CA GLY A 99 -6.17 20.22 13.34
C GLY A 99 -5.19 19.90 12.20
N TYR A 100 -5.52 20.18 10.93
CA TYR A 100 -4.59 20.03 9.80
C TYR A 100 -3.82 21.34 9.59
N GLY A 101 -2.64 21.43 10.22
CA GLY A 101 -1.92 22.68 10.49
C GLY A 101 -1.45 23.51 9.30
N ARG A 102 -1.57 24.84 9.45
CA ARG A 102 -0.58 25.80 8.94
C ARG A 102 0.81 25.40 9.47
N ASN A 103 1.84 25.45 8.61
CA ASN A 103 3.26 25.25 8.94
C ASN A 103 3.78 23.80 9.13
N LEU A 104 3.20 22.79 8.48
CA LEU A 104 3.90 21.53 8.26
C LEU A 104 4.26 21.42 6.77
N ARG A 105 5.51 21.05 6.48
CA ARG A 105 5.97 20.78 5.12
C ARG A 105 5.24 19.54 4.62
N CYS A 106 4.58 19.72 3.48
CA CYS A 106 4.06 18.65 2.64
C CYS A 106 5.18 17.70 2.22
#